data_AF-A0A931QIF7-F1
#
_entry.id   AF-A0A931QIF7-F1
#
_cell.length_a   1.000
_cell.length_b   1.000
_cell.length_c   1.000
_cell.angle_alpha   90.00
_cell.angle_beta   90.00
_cell.angle_gamma   90.00
#
_symmetry.space_group_name_H-M   'P 1'
#
loop_
_entity.id
_entity.type
_entity.pdbx_description
1 polymer ?
#
loop_
_entity_poly.entity_id
_entity_poly.type
_entity_poly.pdbx_seq_one_letter_code
_entity_poly.pdbx_strand_id
1 'polypeptide(L)'
;MIESQEPQGEPVVSPESSYLLTSMLQDVVAYGTGWRAREVGRPVAGKTGTTNDYNDAWFVGYTPNLAAGVWVGYDNEKSLGPQETGSRAASPIWTAMMKEALKEVPVEWFQKPPGITVLEIDAATGLLASFDSEETIPEVFKAGKEPTRASTQADREALEEAARKEFEAAAEREKDKGKKEKKAARRGQRQTREDRD
;
A
#
# COMPACT_ATOMS: atom_id res chain seq x y z
N MET A 1 -3.20 19.49 40.66
CA MET A 1 -3.58 18.16 40.16
C MET A 1 -3.89 18.31 38.68
N ILE A 2 -3.46 17.37 37.85
CA ILE A 2 -4.00 17.19 36.50
C ILE A 2 -5.03 16.07 36.62
N GLU A 3 -6.16 16.23 35.94
CA GLU A 3 -7.26 15.27 36.00
C GLU A 3 -6.98 14.10 35.05
N SER A 4 -6.75 12.90 35.62
CA SER A 4 -6.48 11.68 34.85
C SER A 4 -7.76 11.13 34.22
N GLN A 5 -8.13 11.69 33.07
CA GLN A 5 -9.15 11.15 32.19
C GLN A 5 -8.58 9.90 31.47
N GLU A 6 -8.91 8.69 31.97
CA GLU A 6 -8.59 7.45 31.27
C GLU A 6 -9.45 7.32 30.00
N PRO A 7 -8.85 7.20 28.80
CA PRO A 7 -9.60 7.20 27.55
C PRO A 7 -10.36 5.87 27.36
N GLN A 8 -11.68 5.92 27.50
CA GLN A 8 -12.56 4.79 27.17
C GLN A 8 -12.63 4.59 25.66
N GLY A 9 -11.90 3.59 25.14
CA GLY A 9 -11.92 3.21 23.72
C GLY A 9 -12.99 2.16 23.41
N GLU A 10 -13.81 2.42 22.39
CA GLU A 10 -14.78 1.44 21.86
C GLU A 10 -14.14 0.59 20.74
N PRO A 11 -14.21 -0.76 20.78
CA PRO A 11 -13.69 -1.63 19.71
C PRO A 11 -14.49 -1.56 18.41
N VAL A 12 -14.13 -0.63 17.52
CA VAL A 12 -14.82 -0.40 16.23
C VAL A 12 -14.49 -1.41 15.10
N VAL A 13 -13.47 -2.26 15.27
CA VAL A 13 -13.03 -3.27 14.28
C VAL A 13 -12.63 -4.56 14.99
N SER A 14 -12.95 -5.74 14.41
CA SER A 14 -12.59 -7.04 15.00
C SER A 14 -11.07 -7.27 15.04
N PRO A 15 -10.50 -7.91 16.08
CA PRO A 15 -9.06 -8.15 16.19
C PRO A 15 -8.45 -8.81 14.97
N GLU A 16 -9.15 -9.76 14.35
CA GLU A 16 -8.70 -10.46 13.15
C GLU A 16 -8.59 -9.51 11.95
N SER A 17 -9.57 -8.62 11.76
CA SER A 17 -9.51 -7.58 10.71
C SER A 17 -8.40 -6.56 10.97
N SER A 18 -8.20 -6.16 12.23
CA SER A 18 -7.10 -5.26 12.60
C SER A 18 -5.75 -5.91 12.35
N TYR A 19 -5.57 -7.20 12.67
CA TYR A 19 -4.33 -7.93 12.41
C TYR A 19 -4.04 -8.11 10.91
N LEU A 20 -5.07 -8.42 10.10
CA LEU A 20 -4.94 -8.46 8.63
C LEU A 20 -4.52 -7.09 8.05
N LEU A 21 -5.13 -6.00 8.52
CA LEU A 21 -4.73 -4.64 8.16
C LEU A 21 -3.30 -4.33 8.60
N THR A 22 -2.88 -4.78 9.78
CA THR A 22 -1.50 -4.64 10.25
C THR A 22 -0.52 -5.38 9.35
N SER A 23 -0.80 -6.63 8.95
CA SER A 23 0.07 -7.41 8.06
C SER A 23 0.32 -6.68 6.73
N MET A 24 -0.74 -6.31 6.01
CA MET A 24 -0.61 -5.56 4.75
C MET A 24 0.13 -4.22 4.92
N LEU A 25 0.02 -3.57 6.09
CA LEU A 25 0.73 -2.33 6.41
C LEU A 25 2.19 -2.57 6.85
N GLN A 26 2.56 -3.77 7.30
CA GLN A 26 3.96 -4.19 7.41
C GLN A 26 4.54 -4.42 6.00
N ASP A 27 3.80 -4.98 5.05
CA ASP A 27 4.30 -5.21 3.67
C ASP A 27 4.53 -3.90 2.89
N VAL A 28 3.76 -2.85 3.19
CA VAL A 28 4.06 -1.48 2.72
C VAL A 28 5.43 -0.98 3.21
N VAL A 29 5.99 -1.57 4.28
CA VAL A 29 7.38 -1.38 4.71
C VAL A 29 8.30 -2.49 4.15
N ALA A 30 7.81 -3.72 3.95
CA ALA A 30 8.60 -4.99 3.83
C ALA A 30 8.67 -5.81 2.33
N TYR A 31 8.41 -4.57 1.64
CA TYR A 31 8.64 -4.13 0.21
C TYR A 31 8.18 -2.75 -0.22
N GLY A 32 7.04 -2.24 0.26
CA GLY A 32 6.39 -1.07 -0.34
C GLY A 32 7.05 0.30 -0.14
N THR A 33 6.28 1.35 -0.45
CA THR A 33 6.72 2.76 -0.44
C THR A 33 7.17 3.28 0.94
N GLY A 34 6.86 2.58 2.02
CA GLY A 34 7.25 2.89 3.39
C GLY A 34 8.60 2.31 3.84
N TRP A 35 9.38 1.71 2.93
CA TRP A 35 10.61 0.96 3.26
C TRP A 35 11.61 1.64 4.20
N ARG A 36 11.68 2.98 4.24
CA ARG A 36 12.56 3.73 5.17
C ARG A 36 12.25 3.42 6.63
N ALA A 37 10.99 3.13 6.97
CA ALA A 37 10.58 2.76 8.31
C ALA A 37 11.23 1.46 8.85
N ARG A 38 11.86 0.64 7.99
CA ARG A 38 12.73 -0.48 8.42
C ARG A 38 13.86 -0.02 9.34
N GLU A 39 14.35 1.21 9.14
CA GLU A 39 15.46 1.77 9.92
C GLU A 39 15.12 2.01 11.41
N VAL A 40 13.86 1.88 11.82
CA VAL A 40 13.47 1.88 13.24
C VAL A 40 13.88 0.57 13.95
N GLY A 41 14.23 -0.49 13.18
CA GLY A 41 14.88 -1.69 13.71
C GLY A 41 13.98 -2.62 14.54
N ARG A 42 12.66 -2.52 14.40
CA ARG A 42 11.65 -3.31 15.11
C ARG A 42 10.36 -3.43 14.26
N PRO A 43 9.35 -4.23 14.65
CA PRO A 43 8.09 -4.34 13.92
C PRO A 43 7.39 -2.98 13.77
N VAL A 44 7.18 -2.57 12.51
CA VAL A 44 6.49 -1.34 12.13
C VAL A 44 5.50 -1.64 11.02
N ALA A 45 4.28 -1.13 11.17
CA ALA A 45 3.27 -1.04 10.11
C ALA A 45 3.07 0.43 9.72
N GLY A 46 2.84 0.75 8.45
CA GLY A 46 2.61 2.13 8.04
C GLY A 46 2.26 2.36 6.57
N LYS A 47 1.84 3.58 6.24
CA LYS A 47 1.37 3.96 4.90
C LYS A 47 1.85 5.35 4.50
N THR A 48 2.39 5.46 3.29
CA THR A 48 2.60 6.75 2.61
C THR A 48 1.30 7.27 2.00
N GLY A 49 1.03 8.56 2.17
CA GLY A 49 0.09 9.34 1.35
C GLY A 49 0.82 10.43 0.57
N THR A 50 0.31 10.78 -0.61
CA THR A 50 0.70 11.97 -1.37
C THR A 50 -0.57 12.50 -2.02
N THR A 51 -0.85 13.80 -1.96
CA THR A 51 -2.00 14.40 -2.64
C THR A 51 -1.68 14.75 -4.10
N ASN A 52 -2.70 15.17 -4.85
CA ASN A 52 -2.52 15.67 -6.22
C ASN A 52 -1.54 16.86 -6.24
N ASP A 53 -0.86 17.02 -7.38
CA ASP A 53 0.12 18.09 -7.63
C ASP A 53 1.27 18.18 -6.61
N TYR A 54 1.45 17.17 -5.76
CA TYR A 54 2.46 17.09 -4.70
C TYR A 54 2.32 18.19 -3.63
N ASN A 55 1.09 18.63 -3.32
CA ASN A 55 0.85 19.64 -2.29
C ASN A 55 1.12 19.13 -0.86
N ASP A 56 0.81 17.86 -0.59
CA ASP A 56 0.99 17.21 0.70
C ASP A 56 1.74 15.88 0.57
N ALA A 57 2.65 15.66 1.52
CA ALA A 57 3.30 14.38 1.76
C ALA A 57 2.95 13.89 3.17
N TRP A 58 2.40 12.68 3.27
CA TRP A 58 2.00 12.05 4.53
C TRP A 58 2.73 10.74 4.76
N PHE A 59 3.09 10.46 6.01
CA PHE A 59 3.41 9.12 6.47
C PHE A 59 2.76 8.88 7.84
N VAL A 60 1.87 7.89 7.90
CA VAL A 60 1.24 7.44 9.15
C VAL A 60 1.67 6.01 9.41
N GLY A 61 2.17 5.74 10.61
CA GLY A 61 2.69 4.43 10.97
C GLY A 61 2.69 4.19 12.47
N TYR A 62 2.89 2.94 12.86
CA TYR A 62 2.82 2.52 14.25
C TYR A 62 3.69 1.28 14.52
N THR A 63 4.05 1.16 15.79
CA THR A 63 4.51 -0.06 16.47
C THR A 63 3.41 -0.50 17.43
N PRO A 64 3.47 -1.68 18.09
CA PRO A 64 2.45 -2.07 19.07
C PRO A 64 2.24 -1.04 20.20
N ASN A 65 3.27 -0.26 20.54
CA ASN A 65 3.31 0.61 21.73
C ASN A 65 3.15 2.11 21.40
N LEU A 66 3.24 2.50 20.13
CA LEU A 66 3.21 3.91 19.70
C LEU A 66 2.79 4.03 18.24
N ALA A 67 1.76 4.85 18.00
CA ALA A 67 1.32 5.29 16.68
C ALA A 67 1.62 6.78 16.48
N ALA A 68 2.01 7.18 15.27
CA ALA A 68 2.27 8.57 14.93
C ALA A 68 2.03 8.86 13.45
N GLY A 69 1.68 10.11 13.14
CA GLY A 69 1.58 10.64 11.78
C GLY A 69 2.51 11.83 11.57
N VAL A 70 3.11 11.92 10.40
CA VAL A 70 3.84 13.10 9.92
C VAL A 70 3.20 13.58 8.63
N TRP A 71 2.97 14.89 8.56
CA TRP A 71 2.61 15.64 7.36
C TRP A 71 3.75 16.61 7.02
N VAL A 72 3.94 16.84 5.73
CA VAL A 72 4.72 17.94 5.17
C VAL A 72 3.89 18.57 4.07
N GLY A 73 3.78 19.90 4.07
CA GLY A 73 3.04 20.70 3.13
C GLY A 73 3.36 22.19 3.33
N TYR A 74 2.73 23.07 2.55
CA TYR A 74 2.78 24.52 2.76
C TYR A 74 1.41 25.06 3.17
N ASP A 75 1.37 26.01 4.11
CA ASP A 75 0.15 26.69 4.60
C ASP A 75 -0.70 27.38 3.50
N ASN A 76 -0.20 27.46 2.26
CA ASN A 76 -0.83 28.15 1.14
C ASN A 76 -0.91 27.30 -0.15
N GLU A 77 -1.23 26.00 0.01
CA GLU A 77 -1.57 25.05 -1.07
C GLU A 77 -0.59 25.07 -2.26
N LYS A 78 0.71 25.07 -1.97
CA LYS A 78 1.76 24.99 -2.98
C LYS A 78 2.29 23.57 -3.09
N SER A 79 2.62 23.17 -4.32
CA SER A 79 3.38 21.96 -4.59
C SER A 79 4.72 21.99 -3.87
N LEU A 80 5.04 20.89 -3.18
CA LEU A 80 6.37 20.57 -2.65
C LEU A 80 7.40 20.28 -3.76
N GLY A 81 6.92 20.10 -5.00
CA GLY A 81 7.71 19.76 -6.18
C GLY A 81 7.54 18.29 -6.60
N PRO A 82 7.79 17.96 -7.89
CA PRO A 82 7.34 16.73 -8.55
C PRO A 82 8.06 15.43 -8.15
N GLN A 83 8.66 15.39 -6.95
CA GLN A 83 9.23 14.18 -6.34
C GLN A 83 8.96 14.08 -4.83
N GLU A 84 8.42 15.12 -4.19
CA GLU A 84 8.25 15.18 -2.74
C GLU A 84 6.94 14.51 -2.31
N THR A 85 7.03 13.18 -2.27
CA THR A 85 5.98 12.25 -1.87
C THR A 85 6.06 11.92 -0.39
N GLY A 86 5.01 11.28 0.17
CA GLY A 86 5.04 10.72 1.52
C GLY A 86 6.23 9.81 1.84
N SER A 87 6.79 9.13 0.82
CA SER A 87 7.99 8.30 0.96
C SER A 87 9.29 9.12 1.13
N ARG A 88 9.34 10.34 0.59
CA ARG A 88 10.55 11.19 0.52
C ARG A 88 10.56 12.34 1.52
N ALA A 89 9.44 13.02 1.73
CA ALA A 89 9.38 14.13 2.68
C ALA A 89 8.98 13.67 4.10
N ALA A 90 7.84 12.98 4.24
CA ALA A 90 7.29 12.64 5.57
C ALA A 90 7.93 11.39 6.22
N SER A 91 8.14 10.31 5.45
CA SER A 91 8.63 9.04 5.98
C SER A 91 10.02 9.12 6.67
N PRO A 92 11.02 9.87 6.17
CA PRO A 92 12.29 10.04 6.89
C PRO A 92 12.15 10.75 8.23
N ILE A 93 11.31 11.78 8.30
CA ILE A 93 11.05 12.56 9.53
C ILE A 93 10.38 11.66 10.57
N TRP A 94 9.35 10.91 10.18
CA TRP A 94 8.69 9.91 11.02
C TRP A 94 9.68 8.87 11.53
N THR A 95 10.55 8.36 10.65
CA THR A 95 11.55 7.35 10.97
C THR A 95 12.57 7.86 11.98
N ALA A 96 13.09 9.08 11.81
CA ALA A 96 14.03 9.70 12.75
C ALA A 96 13.38 9.95 14.13
N MET A 97 12.15 10.48 14.15
CA MET A 97 11.38 10.72 15.38
C MET A 97 11.10 9.41 16.14
N MET A 98 10.67 8.35 15.45
CA MET A 98 10.37 7.05 16.08
C MET A 98 11.65 6.35 16.59
N LYS A 99 12.79 6.53 15.92
CA LYS A 99 14.10 6.05 16.40
C LYS A 99 14.56 6.75 17.68
N GLU A 100 14.08 7.96 17.96
CA GLU A 100 14.32 8.67 19.21
C GLU A 100 13.31 8.24 20.29
N ALA A 101 12.01 8.32 19.98
CA ALA A 101 10.92 8.05 20.92
C ALA A 101 10.88 6.60 21.46
N LEU A 102 11.46 5.64 20.73
CA LEU A 102 11.42 4.22 21.08
C LEU A 102 12.74 3.66 21.64
N LYS A 103 13.73 4.49 21.95
CA LYS A 103 15.04 4.05 22.49
C LYS A 103 14.91 3.20 23.76
N GLU A 104 14.08 3.66 24.69
CA GLU A 104 13.89 3.03 26.01
C GLU A 104 12.62 2.16 26.07
N VAL A 105 11.86 2.08 24.97
CA VAL A 105 10.64 1.26 24.88
C VAL A 105 11.01 -0.15 24.42
N PRO A 106 10.59 -1.22 25.12
CA PRO A 106 10.82 -2.61 24.71
C PRO A 106 10.42 -2.90 23.26
N VAL A 107 11.09 -3.87 22.63
CA VAL A 107 10.71 -4.35 21.29
C VAL A 107 9.57 -5.34 21.43
N GLU A 108 8.40 -4.98 20.90
CA GLU A 108 7.21 -5.81 20.89
C GLU A 108 6.79 -6.18 19.47
N TRP A 109 6.07 -7.29 19.35
CA TRP A 109 5.55 -7.83 18.10
C TRP A 109 4.02 -7.69 18.07
N PHE A 110 3.45 -7.47 16.89
CA PHE A 110 1.99 -7.45 16.72
C PHE A 110 1.41 -8.82 17.09
N GLN A 111 0.54 -8.86 18.09
CA GLN A 111 0.03 -10.10 18.66
C GLN A 111 -1.04 -10.72 17.75
N LYS A 112 -0.79 -11.93 17.25
CA LYS A 112 -1.71 -12.66 16.37
C LYS A 112 -2.92 -13.16 17.17
N PRO A 113 -4.15 -12.67 16.90
CA PRO A 113 -5.32 -13.07 17.68
C PRO A 113 -5.75 -14.53 17.39
N PRO A 114 -6.64 -15.10 18.22
CA PRO A 114 -7.42 -16.28 17.87
C PRO A 114 -8.21 -16.05 16.57
N GLY A 115 -8.49 -17.12 15.83
CA GLY A 115 -9.22 -17.02 14.56
C GLY A 115 -8.39 -16.53 13.36
N ILE A 116 -7.09 -16.24 13.54
CA ILE A 116 -6.14 -16.03 12.44
C ILE A 116 -5.24 -17.27 12.26
N THR A 117 -5.16 -17.75 11.02
CA THR A 117 -4.23 -18.78 10.53
C THR A 117 -3.17 -18.11 9.64
N VAL A 118 -1.97 -18.69 9.55
CA VAL A 118 -0.96 -18.31 8.55
C VAL A 118 -0.62 -19.56 7.74
N LEU A 119 -0.57 -19.43 6.41
CA LEU A 119 -0.38 -20.56 5.48
C LEU A 119 0.57 -20.15 4.36
N GLU A 120 1.44 -21.07 3.94
CA GLU A 120 2.22 -20.89 2.72
C GLU A 120 1.27 -20.97 1.51
N ILE A 121 1.25 -19.91 0.71
CA ILE A 121 0.52 -19.85 -0.57
C ILE A 121 1.47 -19.74 -1.74
N ASP A 122 1.06 -20.29 -2.87
CA ASP A 122 1.67 -20.11 -4.19
C ASP A 122 1.48 -18.64 -4.61
N ALA A 123 2.57 -17.90 -4.77
CA ALA A 123 2.55 -16.45 -4.94
C ALA A 123 1.89 -15.99 -6.26
N ALA A 124 1.80 -16.88 -7.26
CA ALA A 124 1.17 -16.59 -8.55
C ALA A 124 -0.36 -16.82 -8.53
N THR A 125 -0.85 -17.78 -7.73
CA THR A 125 -2.27 -18.21 -7.74
C THR A 125 -3.07 -17.81 -6.49
N GLY A 126 -2.42 -17.53 -5.36
CA GLY A 126 -3.08 -17.32 -4.07
C GLY A 126 -3.72 -18.59 -3.47
N LEU A 127 -3.42 -19.76 -4.03
CA LEU A 127 -3.84 -21.07 -3.52
C LEU A 127 -2.78 -21.63 -2.56
N LEU A 128 -3.07 -22.71 -1.83
CA LEU A 128 -2.07 -23.35 -0.96
C LEU A 128 -0.83 -23.75 -1.77
N ALA A 129 0.35 -23.46 -1.23
CA ALA A 129 1.61 -23.83 -1.86
C ALA A 129 1.70 -25.34 -2.14
N SER A 130 2.26 -25.69 -3.29
CA SER A 130 2.46 -27.06 -3.74
C SER A 130 3.95 -27.33 -3.99
N PHE A 131 4.33 -28.58 -4.23
CA PHE A 131 5.74 -28.94 -4.49
C PHE A 131 6.27 -28.37 -5.82
N ASP A 132 5.36 -27.91 -6.69
CA ASP A 132 5.58 -27.29 -7.99
C ASP A 132 5.34 -25.76 -7.98
N SER A 133 5.12 -25.14 -6.81
CA SER A 133 5.10 -23.67 -6.68
C SER A 133 6.51 -23.09 -6.81
N GLU A 134 6.70 -22.13 -7.72
CA GLU A 134 8.01 -21.50 -7.96
C GLU A 134 8.40 -20.50 -6.86
N GLU A 135 7.43 -19.76 -6.34
CA GLU A 135 7.58 -18.84 -5.22
C GLU A 135 6.42 -19.05 -4.23
N THR A 136 6.76 -19.11 -2.95
CA THR A 136 5.81 -19.34 -1.85
C THR A 136 5.90 -18.21 -0.83
N ILE A 137 4.77 -17.66 -0.42
CA ILE A 137 4.70 -16.59 0.59
C ILE A 137 3.79 -17.00 1.78
N PRO A 138 4.18 -16.69 3.03
CA PRO A 138 3.35 -16.94 4.20
C PRO A 138 2.26 -15.86 4.32
N GLU A 139 1.02 -16.20 3.99
CA GLU A 139 -0.11 -15.26 3.99
C GLU A 139 -1.07 -15.51 5.16
N VAL A 140 -1.70 -14.43 5.62
CA VAL A 140 -2.54 -14.36 6.81
C VAL A 140 -4.01 -14.49 6.44
N PHE A 141 -4.70 -15.47 7.01
CA PHE A 141 -6.12 -15.74 6.75
C PHE A 141 -6.95 -15.68 8.05
N LYS A 142 -8.16 -15.12 7.95
CA LYS A 142 -9.20 -15.34 8.97
C LYS A 142 -9.83 -16.71 8.74
N ALA A 143 -9.94 -17.51 9.81
CA ALA A 143 -10.40 -18.90 9.73
C ALA A 143 -11.74 -19.06 8.96
N GLY A 144 -11.80 -20.03 8.06
CA GLY A 144 -12.87 -20.20 7.08
C GLY A 144 -12.79 -19.24 5.88
N LYS A 145 -11.62 -18.64 5.61
CA LYS A 145 -11.32 -17.83 4.40
C LYS A 145 -10.02 -18.20 3.69
N GLU A 146 -9.22 -19.08 4.29
CA GLU A 146 -8.08 -19.74 3.69
C GLU A 146 -8.43 -20.52 2.40
N PRO A 147 -7.51 -20.60 1.42
CA PRO A 147 -7.66 -21.50 0.28
C PRO A 147 -7.69 -22.97 0.76
N THR A 148 -8.60 -23.77 0.22
CA THR A 148 -8.85 -25.15 0.66
C THR A 148 -8.24 -26.21 -0.27
N ARG A 149 -7.46 -25.80 -1.26
CA ARG A 149 -6.76 -26.69 -2.20
C ARG A 149 -5.38 -26.15 -2.57
N ALA A 150 -4.53 -27.05 -3.00
CA ALA A 150 -3.24 -26.73 -3.60
C ALA A 150 -3.40 -25.97 -4.93
N SER A 151 -2.37 -25.17 -5.23
CA SER A 151 -2.03 -24.71 -6.58
C SER A 151 -1.75 -25.88 -7.52
N THR A 152 -1.84 -25.63 -8.83
CA THR A 152 -1.42 -26.55 -9.89
C THR A 152 -0.83 -25.77 -11.05
N GLN A 153 -0.02 -26.42 -11.88
CA GLN A 153 0.47 -25.86 -13.15
C GLN A 153 -0.68 -25.29 -14.02
N ALA A 154 -1.83 -25.96 -14.08
CA ALA A 154 -2.97 -25.50 -14.87
C ALA A 154 -3.62 -24.21 -14.30
N ASP A 155 -3.52 -23.96 -13.00
CA ASP A 155 -3.96 -22.70 -12.39
C ASP A 155 -3.02 -21.55 -12.76
N ARG A 156 -1.70 -21.79 -12.75
CA ARG A 156 -0.69 -20.80 -13.16
C ARG A 156 -0.82 -20.46 -14.65
N GLU A 157 -0.87 -21.47 -15.52
CA GLU A 157 -1.05 -21.29 -16.98
C GLU A 157 -2.34 -20.51 -17.32
N ALA A 158 -3.45 -20.78 -16.61
CA ALA A 158 -4.71 -20.05 -16.81
C ALA A 158 -4.63 -18.57 -16.39
N LEU A 159 -3.92 -18.26 -15.29
CA LEU A 159 -3.72 -16.87 -14.84
C LEU A 159 -2.74 -16.12 -15.75
N GLU A 160 -1.68 -16.75 -16.24
CA GLU A 160 -0.78 -16.15 -17.23
C GLU A 160 -1.51 -15.83 -18.55
N GLU A 161 -2.34 -16.76 -19.04
CA GLU A 161 -3.12 -16.53 -20.27
C GLU A 161 -4.15 -15.40 -20.07
N ALA A 162 -4.78 -15.32 -18.88
CA ALA A 162 -5.70 -14.24 -18.52
C ALA A 162 -4.97 -12.88 -18.43
N ALA A 163 -3.86 -12.80 -17.70
CA ALA A 163 -3.06 -11.57 -17.56
C ALA A 163 -2.53 -11.08 -18.91
N ARG A 164 -2.10 -11.99 -19.79
CA ARG A 164 -1.71 -11.65 -21.16
C ARG A 164 -2.88 -11.07 -21.96
N LYS A 165 -4.07 -11.68 -21.91
CA LYS A 165 -5.28 -11.17 -22.58
C LYS A 165 -5.68 -9.78 -22.06
N GLU A 166 -5.60 -9.54 -20.75
CA GLU A 166 -5.86 -8.23 -20.16
C GLU A 166 -4.84 -7.18 -20.60
N PHE A 167 -3.55 -7.52 -20.65
CA PHE A 167 -2.49 -6.63 -21.12
C PHE A 167 -2.66 -6.26 -22.60
N GLU A 168 -2.96 -7.24 -23.46
CA GLU A 168 -3.25 -6.99 -24.88
C GLU A 168 -4.48 -6.07 -25.04
N ALA A 169 -5.57 -6.34 -24.32
CA ALA A 169 -6.76 -5.49 -24.32
C ALA A 169 -6.52 -4.07 -23.76
N ALA A 170 -5.66 -3.92 -22.74
CA ALA A 170 -5.26 -2.62 -22.21
C ALA A 170 -4.48 -1.81 -23.25
N ALA A 171 -3.50 -2.44 -23.91
CA ALA A 171 -2.69 -1.82 -24.96
C ALA A 171 -3.54 -1.39 -26.18
N GLU A 172 -4.60 -2.12 -26.52
CA GLU A 172 -5.56 -1.69 -27.55
C GLU A 172 -6.40 -0.47 -27.12
N ARG A 173 -6.94 -0.49 -25.89
CA ARG A 173 -7.69 0.65 -25.32
C ARG A 173 -6.84 1.93 -25.30
N GLU A 174 -5.55 1.82 -25.00
CA GLU A 174 -4.61 2.96 -25.01
C GLU A 174 -4.28 3.47 -26.42
N LYS A 175 -3.99 2.57 -27.38
CA LYS A 175 -3.85 2.93 -28.80
C LYS A 175 -5.07 3.69 -29.31
N ASP A 176 -6.28 3.30 -28.90
CA ASP A 176 -7.53 3.95 -29.32
C ASP A 176 -7.82 5.29 -28.62
N LYS A 177 -7.39 5.48 -27.36
CA LYS A 177 -7.35 6.81 -26.73
C LYS A 177 -6.46 7.76 -27.54
N GLY A 178 -5.20 7.35 -27.79
CA GLY A 178 -4.24 8.15 -28.56
C GLY A 178 -4.69 8.47 -30.00
N LYS A 179 -5.45 7.57 -30.66
CA LYS A 179 -6.11 7.86 -31.95
C LYS A 179 -7.20 8.92 -31.80
N LYS A 180 -8.06 8.83 -30.77
CA LYS A 180 -9.16 9.79 -30.53
C LYS A 180 -8.62 11.19 -30.21
N GLU A 181 -7.60 11.28 -29.36
CA GLU A 181 -6.92 12.55 -29.02
C GLU A 181 -6.28 13.21 -30.24
N LYS A 182 -5.51 12.45 -31.03
CA LYS A 182 -4.91 12.95 -32.29
C LYS A 182 -5.98 13.39 -33.31
N LYS A 183 -7.16 12.76 -33.32
CA LYS A 183 -8.31 13.17 -34.15
C LYS A 183 -9.01 14.43 -33.62
N ALA A 184 -9.08 14.61 -32.31
CA ALA A 184 -9.61 15.83 -31.67
C ALA A 184 -8.69 17.03 -31.92
N ALA A 185 -7.38 16.90 -31.66
CA ALA A 185 -6.40 17.95 -31.91
C ALA A 185 -6.39 18.42 -33.38
N ARG A 186 -6.47 17.49 -34.33
CA ARG A 186 -6.58 17.80 -35.77
C ARG A 186 -7.89 18.47 -36.18
N ARG A 187 -8.98 18.33 -35.40
CA ARG A 187 -10.22 19.09 -35.61
C ARG A 187 -10.10 20.51 -35.07
N GLY A 188 -9.62 20.68 -33.84
CA GLY A 188 -9.43 22.00 -33.23
C GLY A 188 -8.52 22.91 -34.08
N GLN A 189 -7.37 22.39 -34.52
CA GLN A 189 -6.44 23.14 -35.40
C GLN A 189 -7.03 23.57 -36.75
N ARG A 190 -8.10 22.91 -37.22
CA ARG A 190 -8.76 23.26 -38.47
C ARG A 190 -9.76 24.40 -38.29
N GLN A 191 -10.59 24.36 -37.25
CA GLN A 191 -11.52 25.46 -36.93
C GLN A 191 -10.75 26.76 -36.66
N THR A 192 -9.66 26.71 -35.88
CA THR A 192 -8.79 27.89 -35.63
C THR A 192 -8.06 28.46 -36.85
N ARG A 193 -8.21 27.86 -38.03
CA ARG A 193 -7.78 28.41 -39.33
C ARG A 193 -8.94 28.94 -40.17
N GLU A 194 -10.11 28.31 -40.07
CA GLU A 194 -11.34 28.76 -40.76
C GLU A 194 -11.93 30.01 -40.06
N ASP A 195 -11.67 30.23 -38.76
CA ASP A 195 -12.05 31.44 -38.00
C ASP A 195 -11.05 32.63 -38.14
N ARG A 196 -10.31 32.75 -39.25
CA ARG A 196 -9.25 33.77 -39.45
C ARG A 196 -9.18 34.46 -40.83
N ASP A 197 -10.03 34.04 -41.77
CA ASP A 197 -10.18 34.64 -43.10
C ASP A 197 -11.52 35.43 -43.18
#